data_AF-A0A7S0JI98-F1
#
_entry.id   AF-A0A7S0JI98-F1
#
_cell.length_a   1.000
_cell.length_b   1.000
_cell.length_c   1.000
_cell.angle_alpha   90.00
_cell.angle_beta   90.00
_cell.angle_gamma   90.00
#
_symmetry.space_group_name_H-M   'P 1'
#
loop_
_entity.id
_entity.type
_entity.pdbx_description
1 polymer ?
#
loop_
_entity_poly.entity_id
_entity_poly.type
_entity_poly.pdbx_seq_one_letter_code
_entity_poly.pdbx_strand_id
1 'polypeptide(L)'
;RFGPPLGRDGRAEHRGASRTVVEVDDGADGHDSAPSQARTSVSSKEGPITSEVLAAYATRMNEVGQVTALQERLAAEQKRLEEQLAAQELEGTQCQRQLEESAHASADLEDELQKELRSFEFLQSVQSYTEDLLDCLNAKAPRLEQLEDALCEALEAMYRQRRAERELLDTAMRVRAEAALGGSWQAPTVIHRVAPPADASLEAGAELLRAYESERAKHASHRLARDDDCDESFASDEEHDLEVAVSAPGTEAGEGSGWANEMHARVEEVHDEAEWLFGDASPEFVELKQVRAKFAEWRRTHPSSYADAFIELCLPTLLSPLVRLQLLHWDPLVEGTISELTWYRQLLEASSAEDAEAAEREHRLLAAVSCKLALPRLKHAIGHTWHVHSLVQTRQLVKGCGELFGAVQTLQRAAILGPDEASAASAADGALRELLMAAGFRLDGAVQDTCVPPCVPAPS
;
A
#
# COMPACT_ATOMS: atom_id res chain seq x y z
N ARG A 1 47.79 24.12 -21.56
CA ARG A 1 47.81 25.49 -22.10
C ARG A 1 47.59 26.43 -20.92
N PHE A 2 48.53 27.38 -20.75
CA PHE A 2 48.61 28.49 -19.78
C PHE A 2 47.24 29.04 -19.37
N GLY A 3 46.94 29.44 -18.13
CA GLY A 3 47.75 29.94 -17.03
C GLY A 3 46.98 31.11 -16.35
N PRO A 4 47.20 31.41 -15.06
CA PRO A 4 46.15 31.74 -14.09
C PRO A 4 46.31 33.15 -13.42
N PRO A 5 46.34 33.35 -12.08
CA PRO A 5 45.31 34.00 -11.25
C PRO A 5 45.83 35.24 -10.44
N LEU A 6 45.10 35.62 -9.37
CA LEU A 6 45.39 36.55 -8.22
C LEU A 6 44.35 37.69 -8.18
N GLY A 7 43.74 38.12 -7.07
CA GLY A 7 43.80 37.78 -5.65
C GLY A 7 43.20 38.95 -4.83
N ARG A 8 42.38 38.63 -3.80
CA ARG A 8 42.19 39.28 -2.47
C ARG A 8 42.03 40.82 -2.33
N ASP A 9 40.96 41.29 -1.66
CA ASP A 9 40.81 41.47 -0.20
C ASP A 9 39.74 42.53 0.19
N GLY A 10 39.15 42.37 1.40
CA GLY A 10 38.46 43.44 2.18
C GLY A 10 36.91 43.39 2.15
N ARG A 11 36.20 42.64 2.99
CA ARG A 11 35.89 42.79 4.44
C ARG A 11 34.83 43.87 4.78
N ALA A 12 33.79 43.39 5.46
CA ALA A 12 32.99 44.01 6.53
C ALA A 12 31.64 44.71 6.22
N GLU A 13 30.60 44.05 6.74
CA GLU A 13 29.60 44.58 7.71
C GLU A 13 28.21 45.07 7.26
N HIS A 14 27.22 44.31 7.73
CA HIS A 14 25.93 44.68 8.33
C HIS A 14 25.46 46.15 8.25
N ARG A 15 24.21 46.36 7.80
CA ARG A 15 23.03 46.74 8.64
C ARG A 15 21.89 47.34 7.80
N GLY A 16 20.69 46.88 8.10
CA GLY A 16 19.51 47.69 8.45
C GLY A 16 19.12 48.82 7.50
N ALA A 17 18.09 48.59 6.70
CA ALA A 17 17.30 49.66 6.09
C ALA A 17 16.50 50.38 7.19
N SER A 18 17.02 51.54 7.63
CA SER A 18 16.27 52.53 8.39
C SER A 18 15.68 53.58 7.44
N ARG A 19 14.35 53.62 7.45
CA ARG A 19 13.45 54.67 6.99
C ARG A 19 14.00 56.07 7.33
N THR A 20 14.21 56.90 6.33
CA THR A 20 14.44 58.35 6.49
C THR A 20 13.45 59.11 5.63
N VAL A 21 12.62 59.89 6.31
CA VAL A 21 11.80 60.96 5.78
C VAL A 21 12.74 62.13 5.50
N VAL A 22 12.67 62.73 4.31
CA VAL A 22 13.34 64.00 4.01
C VAL A 22 12.26 64.98 3.57
N GLU A 23 11.95 65.89 4.49
CA GLU A 23 11.33 67.19 4.23
C GLU A 23 12.25 67.98 3.29
N VAL A 24 11.66 68.65 2.29
CA VAL A 24 12.36 69.67 1.51
C VAL A 24 11.86 71.01 2.04
N ASP A 25 12.81 71.70 2.68
CA ASP A 25 12.71 73.05 3.22
C ASP A 25 12.55 74.07 2.08
N ASP A 26 11.62 75.00 2.30
CA ASP A 26 11.33 76.18 1.47
C ASP A 26 12.09 77.39 2.03
N GLY A 27 12.68 78.18 1.13
CA GLY A 27 13.14 79.55 1.38
C GLY A 27 14.65 79.75 1.21
N ALA A 28 15.15 80.89 0.74
CA ALA A 28 14.57 82.13 0.25
C ALA A 28 15.69 82.90 -0.48
N ASP A 29 15.36 83.79 -1.41
CA ASP A 29 15.61 85.25 -1.27
C ASP A 29 15.69 86.03 -2.59
N GLY A 30 14.85 87.08 -2.64
CA GLY A 30 15.31 88.45 -2.88
C GLY A 30 15.33 88.97 -4.33
N HIS A 31 14.33 89.75 -4.73
CA HIS A 31 14.34 91.22 -4.52
C HIS A 31 13.15 91.96 -5.16
N ASP A 32 12.52 92.79 -4.32
CA ASP A 32 11.95 94.14 -4.52
C ASP A 32 11.51 94.61 -5.91
N SER A 33 10.26 95.05 -6.03
CA SER A 33 9.92 96.50 -5.97
C SER A 33 8.46 96.75 -6.36
N ALA A 34 7.71 97.40 -5.46
CA ALA A 34 6.39 97.96 -5.71
C ALA A 34 6.45 99.19 -6.64
N PRO A 35 5.42 99.49 -7.47
CA PRO A 35 5.25 100.81 -8.03
C PRO A 35 4.21 101.62 -7.24
N SER A 36 4.73 102.73 -6.74
CA SER A 36 4.05 103.87 -6.14
C SER A 36 3.03 104.52 -7.08
N GLN A 37 1.86 104.89 -6.54
CA GLN A 37 0.88 105.76 -7.18
C GLN A 37 1.49 107.17 -7.34
N ALA A 38 1.97 107.49 -8.55
CA ALA A 38 2.33 108.85 -8.92
C ALA A 38 1.22 109.46 -9.79
N ARG A 39 0.33 110.23 -9.16
CA ARG A 39 -0.49 111.24 -9.86
C ARG A 39 0.46 112.31 -10.39
N THR A 40 0.70 112.29 -11.70
CA THR A 40 1.27 113.44 -12.42
C THR A 40 0.22 113.96 -13.39
N SER A 41 -0.18 115.20 -13.14
CA SER A 41 -0.98 116.04 -14.01
C SER A 41 -0.21 116.35 -15.29
N VAL A 42 -0.80 116.02 -16.45
CA VAL A 42 -0.36 116.58 -17.73
C VAL A 42 -1.43 117.55 -18.20
N SER A 43 -0.99 118.80 -18.27
CA SER A 43 -1.66 120.00 -18.75
C SER A 43 -2.01 119.91 -20.24
N SER A 44 -3.17 120.44 -20.60
CA SER A 44 -3.66 120.66 -21.96
C SER A 44 -2.63 121.31 -22.88
N LYS A 45 -2.43 120.70 -24.05
CA LYS A 45 -2.26 121.42 -25.31
C LYS A 45 -3.03 120.66 -26.40
N GLU A 46 -4.27 121.08 -26.62
CA GLU A 46 -4.99 120.81 -27.86
C GLU A 46 -4.26 121.53 -29.00
N GLY A 47 -3.53 120.75 -29.80
CA GLY A 47 -3.16 121.08 -31.18
C GLY A 47 -3.92 120.13 -32.10
N PRO A 48 -4.26 120.53 -33.35
CA PRO A 48 -5.09 119.71 -34.20
C PRO A 48 -4.35 118.42 -34.50
N ILE A 49 -4.90 117.30 -34.00
CA ILE A 49 -4.38 115.98 -34.31
C ILE A 49 -4.69 115.78 -35.80
N THR A 50 -3.67 115.89 -36.65
CA THR A 50 -3.82 115.54 -38.06
C THR A 50 -4.15 114.05 -38.13
N SER A 51 -5.07 113.70 -39.04
CA SER A 51 -5.52 112.33 -39.32
C SER A 51 -4.39 111.30 -39.43
N GLU A 52 -3.18 111.73 -39.78
CA GLU A 52 -1.99 110.90 -39.99
C GLU A 52 -1.35 110.38 -38.69
N VAL A 53 -1.35 111.15 -37.60
CA VAL A 53 -0.73 110.72 -36.32
C VAL A 53 -1.61 109.69 -35.59
N LEU A 54 -2.95 109.88 -35.65
CA LEU A 54 -3.90 108.88 -35.17
C LEU A 54 -3.88 107.63 -36.05
N ALA A 55 -3.70 107.76 -37.37
CA ALA A 55 -3.53 106.62 -38.27
C ALA A 55 -2.24 105.85 -37.96
N ALA A 56 -1.10 106.52 -37.73
CA ALA A 56 0.16 105.86 -37.38
C ALA A 56 0.09 105.16 -36.01
N TYR A 57 -0.54 105.77 -35.01
CA TYR A 57 -0.77 105.15 -33.70
C TYR A 57 -1.75 103.96 -33.80
N ALA A 58 -2.81 104.08 -34.60
CA ALA A 58 -3.75 103.00 -34.87
C ALA A 58 -3.09 101.83 -35.62
N THR A 59 -2.18 102.11 -36.56
CA THR A 59 -1.42 101.09 -37.30
C THR A 59 -0.47 100.36 -36.36
N ARG A 60 0.25 101.08 -35.49
CA ARG A 60 1.17 100.51 -34.50
C ARG A 60 0.43 99.72 -33.41
N MET A 61 -0.75 100.17 -32.99
CA MET A 61 -1.65 99.41 -32.11
C MET A 61 -2.17 98.14 -32.78
N ASN A 62 -2.43 98.17 -34.09
CA ASN A 62 -2.85 97.01 -34.86
C ASN A 62 -1.70 95.99 -35.04
N GLU A 63 -0.47 96.47 -35.27
CA GLU A 63 0.74 95.63 -35.30
C GLU A 63 1.06 95.02 -33.93
N VAL A 64 0.97 95.79 -32.84
CA VAL A 64 1.10 95.27 -31.47
C VAL A 64 0.00 94.26 -31.17
N GLY A 65 -1.25 94.52 -31.57
CA GLY A 65 -2.36 93.58 -31.47
C GLY A 65 -2.16 92.29 -32.27
N GLN A 66 -1.52 92.37 -33.45
CA GLN A 66 -1.14 91.21 -34.24
C GLN A 66 -0.01 90.40 -33.59
N VAL A 67 0.99 91.06 -33.01
CA VAL A 67 2.08 90.40 -32.28
C VAL A 67 1.56 89.72 -31.02
N THR A 68 0.68 90.36 -30.24
CA THR A 68 0.06 89.74 -29.06
C THR A 68 -0.83 88.57 -29.46
N ALA A 69 -1.61 88.67 -30.54
CA ALA A 69 -2.42 87.56 -31.05
C ALA A 69 -1.56 86.38 -31.56
N LEU A 70 -0.38 86.65 -32.13
CA LEU A 70 0.59 85.61 -32.50
C LEU A 70 1.25 84.97 -31.28
N GLN A 71 1.57 85.76 -30.24
CA GLN A 71 2.09 85.25 -28.97
C GLN A 71 1.06 84.38 -28.25
N GLU A 72 -0.21 84.78 -28.22
CA GLU A 72 -1.30 83.98 -27.67
C GLU A 72 -1.51 82.67 -28.45
N ARG A 73 -1.41 82.70 -29.79
CA ARG A 73 -1.45 81.49 -30.63
C ARG A 73 -0.28 80.56 -30.39
N LEU A 74 0.94 81.10 -30.26
CA LEU A 74 2.15 80.32 -29.98
C LEU A 74 2.06 79.68 -28.59
N ALA A 75 1.61 80.43 -27.58
CA ALA A 75 1.38 79.92 -26.23
C ALA A 75 0.29 78.83 -26.20
N ALA A 76 -0.78 78.98 -26.99
CA ALA A 76 -1.83 77.97 -27.12
C ALA A 76 -1.31 76.67 -27.78
N GLU A 77 -0.49 76.77 -28.83
CA GLU A 77 0.14 75.59 -29.46
C GLU A 77 1.18 74.93 -28.55
N GLN A 78 1.96 75.71 -27.78
CA GLN A 78 2.88 75.18 -26.77
C GLN A 78 2.13 74.37 -25.71
N LYS A 79 1.05 74.95 -25.15
CA LYS A 79 0.21 74.27 -24.17
C LYS A 79 -0.43 73.00 -24.74
N ARG A 80 -0.87 73.04 -26.00
CA ARG A 80 -1.43 71.86 -26.70
C ARG A 80 -0.39 70.75 -26.86
N LEU A 81 0.85 71.10 -27.21
CA LEU A 81 1.94 70.13 -27.34
C LEU A 81 2.34 69.55 -25.98
N GLU A 82 2.36 70.35 -24.92
CA GLU A 82 2.60 69.88 -23.55
C GLU A 82 1.51 68.91 -23.09
N GLU A 83 0.23 69.22 -23.34
CA GLU A 83 -0.90 68.32 -23.05
C GLU A 83 -0.80 67.01 -23.85
N GLN A 84 -0.36 67.08 -25.11
CA GLN A 84 -0.13 65.89 -25.95
C GLN A 84 1.05 65.04 -25.47
N LEU A 85 2.16 65.67 -25.06
CA LEU A 85 3.31 64.97 -24.49
C LEU A 85 2.91 64.26 -23.19
N ALA A 86 2.19 64.95 -22.30
CA ALA A 86 1.71 64.37 -21.04
C ALA A 86 0.72 63.22 -21.27
N ALA A 87 -0.15 63.33 -22.29
CA ALA A 87 -1.04 62.23 -22.68
C ALA A 87 -0.24 61.03 -23.22
N GLN A 88 0.77 61.26 -24.06
CA GLN A 88 1.65 60.20 -24.57
C GLN A 88 2.47 59.54 -23.47
N GLU A 89 2.98 60.31 -22.50
CA GLU A 89 3.69 59.77 -21.34
C GLU A 89 2.76 58.90 -20.49
N LEU A 90 1.51 59.35 -20.25
CA LEU A 90 0.52 58.57 -19.53
C LEU A 90 0.17 57.27 -20.27
N GLU A 91 -0.11 57.34 -21.57
CA GLU A 91 -0.36 56.16 -22.41
C GLU A 91 0.84 55.21 -22.41
N GLY A 92 2.07 55.74 -22.48
CA GLY A 92 3.31 54.97 -22.36
C GLY A 92 3.39 54.23 -21.03
N THR A 93 3.13 54.90 -19.91
CA THR A 93 3.13 54.26 -18.58
C THR A 93 2.02 53.21 -18.43
N GLN A 94 0.84 53.43 -19.02
CA GLN A 94 -0.25 52.44 -19.00
C GLN A 94 0.10 51.21 -19.84
N CYS A 95 0.65 51.40 -21.04
CA CYS A 95 1.10 50.30 -21.89
C CYS A 95 2.22 49.50 -21.21
N GLN A 96 3.16 50.18 -20.55
CA GLN A 96 4.24 49.52 -19.81
C GLN A 96 3.71 48.69 -18.63
N ARG A 97 2.73 49.21 -17.87
CA ARG A 97 2.07 48.43 -16.80
C ARG A 97 1.39 47.18 -17.33
N GLN A 98 0.63 47.29 -18.42
CA GLN A 98 -0.03 46.12 -19.04
C GLN A 98 0.97 45.09 -19.54
N LEU A 99 2.10 45.55 -20.10
CA LEU A 99 3.15 44.66 -20.55
C LEU A 99 3.79 43.93 -19.37
N GLU A 100 4.08 44.63 -18.27
CA GLU A 100 4.57 44.04 -17.03
C GLU A 100 3.57 43.05 -16.44
N GLU A 101 2.28 43.38 -16.36
CA GLU A 101 1.22 42.49 -15.90
C GLU A 101 1.12 41.22 -16.76
N SER A 102 1.16 41.36 -18.09
CA SER A 102 1.13 40.22 -19.01
C SER A 102 2.39 39.35 -18.91
N ALA A 103 3.55 39.95 -18.63
CA ALA A 103 4.80 39.22 -18.42
C ALA A 103 4.78 38.43 -17.11
N HIS A 104 4.26 39.02 -16.02
CA HIS A 104 4.07 38.30 -14.76
C HIS A 104 3.06 37.14 -14.94
N ALA A 105 1.93 37.38 -15.59
CA ALA A 105 0.95 36.33 -15.87
C ALA A 105 1.54 35.19 -16.74
N SER A 106 2.42 35.51 -17.69
CA SER A 106 3.11 34.50 -18.50
C SER A 106 4.10 33.68 -17.66
N ALA A 107 4.85 34.33 -16.76
CA ALA A 107 5.75 33.63 -15.84
C ALA A 107 4.99 32.72 -14.86
N ASP A 108 3.85 33.18 -14.32
CA ASP A 108 3.00 32.38 -13.46
C ASP A 108 2.47 31.12 -14.18
N LEU A 109 2.04 31.27 -15.44
CA LEU A 109 1.60 30.15 -16.28
C LEU A 109 2.74 29.18 -16.64
N GLU A 110 3.95 29.69 -16.87
CA GLU A 110 5.14 28.85 -17.10
C GLU A 110 5.49 28.03 -15.86
N ASP A 111 5.40 28.61 -14.67
CA ASP A 111 5.63 27.92 -13.40
C ASP A 111 4.56 26.85 -13.12
N GLU A 112 3.29 27.14 -13.44
CA GLU A 112 2.20 26.16 -13.34
C GLU A 112 2.39 25.02 -14.34
N LEU A 113 2.73 25.32 -15.59
CA LEU A 113 3.05 24.32 -16.61
C LEU A 113 4.21 23.44 -16.18
N GLN A 114 5.27 23.99 -15.58
CA GLN A 114 6.39 23.19 -15.07
C GLN A 114 5.99 22.26 -13.93
N LYS A 115 5.06 22.67 -13.06
CA LYS A 115 4.53 21.80 -12.00
C LYS A 115 3.73 20.65 -12.61
N GLU A 116 2.85 20.95 -13.56
CA GLU A 116 2.04 19.94 -14.25
C GLU A 116 2.90 18.97 -15.08
N LEU A 117 3.96 19.45 -15.73
CA LEU A 117 4.91 18.60 -16.46
C LEU A 117 5.60 17.60 -15.53
N ARG A 118 6.03 18.01 -14.33
CA ARG A 118 6.62 17.09 -13.34
C ARG A 118 5.62 16.05 -12.86
N SER A 119 4.36 16.44 -12.64
CA SER A 119 3.28 15.51 -12.31
C SER A 119 3.03 14.51 -13.44
N PHE A 120 3.06 14.96 -14.69
CA PHE A 120 2.91 14.10 -15.86
C PHE A 120 4.06 13.11 -16.03
N GLU A 121 5.31 13.57 -15.91
CA GLU A 121 6.50 12.71 -15.96
C GLU A 121 6.45 11.63 -14.88
N PHE A 122 6.01 12.00 -13.67
CA PHE A 122 5.78 11.06 -12.58
C PHE A 122 4.73 10.00 -12.96
N LEU A 123 3.54 10.41 -13.42
CA LEU A 123 2.47 9.48 -13.80
C LEU A 123 2.92 8.53 -14.92
N GLN A 124 3.68 9.04 -15.90
CA GLN A 124 4.23 8.22 -16.97
C GLN A 124 5.26 7.21 -16.43
N SER A 125 6.10 7.60 -15.46
CA SER A 125 7.04 6.70 -14.82
C SER A 125 6.34 5.61 -14.01
N VAL A 126 5.27 5.94 -13.28
CA VAL A 126 4.48 4.94 -12.55
C VAL A 126 3.79 4.00 -13.52
N GLN A 127 3.19 4.54 -14.59
CA GLN A 127 2.50 3.77 -15.59
C GLN A 127 3.43 2.77 -16.26
N SER A 128 4.54 3.23 -16.83
CA SER A 128 5.51 2.36 -17.52
C SER A 128 6.03 1.24 -16.63
N TYR A 129 6.44 1.55 -15.39
CA TYR A 129 6.88 0.52 -14.46
C TYR A 129 5.76 -0.44 -14.05
N THR A 130 4.53 0.05 -13.86
CA THR A 130 3.40 -0.81 -13.48
C THR A 130 2.99 -1.71 -14.64
N GLU A 131 3.08 -1.24 -15.88
CA GLU A 131 2.89 -2.04 -17.09
C GLU A 131 3.95 -3.15 -17.17
N ASP A 132 5.24 -2.82 -17.02
CA ASP A 132 6.32 -3.81 -17.01
C ASP A 132 6.16 -4.85 -15.88
N LEU A 133 5.76 -4.38 -14.68
CA LEU A 133 5.48 -5.25 -13.54
C LEU A 133 4.30 -6.17 -13.83
N LEU A 134 3.20 -5.65 -14.34
CA LEU A 134 2.01 -6.43 -14.68
C LEU A 134 2.31 -7.43 -15.79
N ASP A 135 3.06 -7.06 -16.83
CA ASP A 135 3.45 -7.96 -17.90
C ASP A 135 4.30 -9.13 -17.36
N CYS A 136 5.26 -8.83 -16.49
CA CYS A 136 6.07 -9.85 -15.81
C CYS A 136 5.20 -10.78 -14.95
N LEU A 137 4.37 -10.22 -14.07
CA LEU A 137 3.56 -11.01 -13.14
C LEU A 137 2.45 -11.80 -13.85
N ASN A 138 1.79 -11.22 -14.85
CA ASN A 138 0.74 -11.89 -15.62
C ASN A 138 1.28 -13.02 -16.50
N ALA A 139 2.50 -12.88 -17.04
CA ALA A 139 3.14 -13.96 -17.78
C ALA A 139 3.42 -15.19 -16.88
N LYS A 140 3.73 -14.97 -15.60
CA LYS A 140 4.05 -16.03 -14.62
C LYS A 140 2.84 -16.52 -13.82
N ALA A 141 1.77 -15.73 -13.73
CA ALA A 141 0.52 -16.05 -13.04
C ALA A 141 -0.05 -17.45 -13.37
N PRO A 142 -0.18 -17.89 -14.65
CA PRO A 142 -0.75 -19.19 -14.95
C PRO A 142 0.13 -20.35 -14.46
N ARG A 143 1.45 -20.18 -14.44
CA ARG A 143 2.35 -21.21 -13.91
C ARG A 143 2.29 -21.25 -12.38
N LEU A 144 2.21 -20.09 -11.73
CA LEU A 144 1.99 -20.01 -10.29
C LEU A 144 0.67 -20.69 -9.87
N GLU A 145 -0.42 -20.47 -10.62
CA GLU A 145 -1.70 -21.16 -10.39
C GLU A 145 -1.58 -22.67 -10.49
N GLN A 146 -0.87 -23.18 -11.51
CA GLN A 146 -0.62 -24.62 -11.65
C GLN A 146 0.19 -25.20 -10.49
N LEU A 147 1.17 -24.45 -9.97
CA LEU A 147 1.95 -24.87 -8.80
C LEU A 147 1.09 -24.90 -7.54
N GLU A 148 0.22 -23.90 -7.35
CA GLU A 148 -0.74 -23.88 -6.23
C GLU A 148 -1.72 -25.05 -6.29
N ASP A 149 -2.29 -25.32 -7.47
CA ASP A 149 -3.21 -26.44 -7.68
C ASP A 149 -2.48 -27.77 -7.46
N ALA A 150 -1.28 -27.95 -8.00
CA ALA A 150 -0.47 -29.16 -7.81
C ALA A 150 -0.11 -29.40 -6.34
N LEU A 151 0.22 -28.34 -5.59
CA LEU A 151 0.47 -28.41 -4.15
C LEU A 151 -0.79 -28.84 -3.40
N CYS A 152 -1.93 -28.19 -3.69
CA CYS A 152 -3.21 -28.55 -3.08
C CYS A 152 -3.54 -30.01 -3.36
N GLU A 153 -3.47 -30.46 -4.61
CA GLU A 153 -3.76 -31.84 -5.00
C GLU A 153 -2.86 -32.85 -4.27
N ALA A 154 -1.55 -32.59 -4.19
CA ALA A 154 -0.59 -33.45 -3.50
C ALA A 154 -0.89 -33.54 -1.99
N LEU A 155 -1.12 -32.40 -1.34
CA LEU A 155 -1.49 -32.35 0.08
C LEU A 155 -2.81 -33.09 0.31
N GLU A 156 -3.85 -32.76 -0.44
CA GLU A 156 -5.15 -33.42 -0.29
C GLU A 156 -5.06 -34.93 -0.51
N ALA A 157 -4.26 -35.40 -1.47
CA ALA A 157 -4.01 -36.81 -1.68
C ALA A 157 -3.42 -37.45 -0.42
N MET A 158 -2.34 -36.87 0.14
CA MET A 158 -1.70 -37.34 1.38
C MET A 158 -2.69 -37.42 2.54
N TYR A 159 -3.49 -36.37 2.76
CA TYR A 159 -4.46 -36.35 3.85
C TYR A 159 -5.64 -37.29 3.62
N ARG A 160 -6.10 -37.47 2.37
CA ARG A 160 -7.15 -38.45 2.02
C ARG A 160 -6.67 -39.87 2.31
N GLN A 161 -5.44 -40.22 1.92
CA GLN A 161 -4.89 -41.53 2.23
C GLN A 161 -4.75 -41.75 3.74
N ARG A 162 -4.16 -40.78 4.45
CA ARG A 162 -4.01 -40.86 5.91
C ARG A 162 -5.35 -41.01 6.62
N ARG A 163 -6.38 -40.31 6.13
CA ARG A 163 -7.75 -40.45 6.63
C ARG A 163 -8.31 -41.85 6.38
N ALA A 164 -8.13 -42.41 5.18
CA ALA A 164 -8.58 -43.75 4.85
C ALA A 164 -7.90 -44.82 5.71
N GLU A 165 -6.58 -44.72 5.90
CA GLU A 165 -5.81 -45.60 6.79
C GLU A 165 -6.30 -45.52 8.24
N ARG A 166 -6.58 -44.30 8.73
CA ARG A 166 -7.13 -44.09 10.08
C ARG A 166 -8.52 -44.69 10.23
N GLU A 167 -9.40 -44.51 9.24
CA GLU A 167 -10.73 -45.10 9.26
C GLU A 167 -10.66 -46.64 9.27
N LEU A 168 -9.73 -47.24 8.52
CA LEU A 168 -9.47 -48.68 8.57
C LEU A 168 -8.96 -49.11 9.96
N LEU A 169 -8.01 -48.39 10.55
CA LEU A 169 -7.52 -48.62 11.90
C LEU A 169 -8.64 -48.56 12.94
N ASP A 170 -9.47 -47.51 12.91
CA ASP A 170 -10.59 -47.33 13.84
C ASP A 170 -11.62 -48.45 13.70
N THR A 171 -11.93 -48.89 12.47
CA THR A 171 -12.82 -50.05 12.25
C THR A 171 -12.23 -51.35 12.79
N ALA A 172 -10.93 -51.60 12.58
CA ALA A 172 -10.25 -52.78 13.10
C ALA A 172 -10.21 -52.80 14.64
N MET A 173 -9.94 -51.65 15.27
CA MET A 173 -9.99 -51.51 16.73
C MET A 173 -11.40 -51.77 17.27
N ARG A 174 -12.44 -51.26 16.61
CA ARG A 174 -13.84 -51.51 16.98
C ARG A 174 -14.21 -52.98 16.91
N VAL A 175 -13.91 -53.66 15.80
CA VAL A 175 -14.21 -55.10 15.62
C VAL A 175 -13.48 -55.95 16.66
N ARG A 176 -12.21 -55.63 16.97
CA ARG A 176 -11.47 -56.30 18.05
C ARG A 176 -12.10 -56.08 19.42
N ALA A 177 -12.56 -54.87 19.72
CA ALA A 177 -13.23 -54.55 20.98
C ALA A 177 -14.56 -55.32 21.14
N GLU A 178 -15.37 -55.40 20.09
CA GLU A 178 -16.62 -56.18 20.08
C GLU A 178 -16.37 -57.68 20.29
N ALA A 179 -15.34 -58.22 19.63
CA ALA A 179 -14.92 -59.61 19.79
C ALA A 179 -14.42 -59.90 21.22
N ALA A 180 -13.63 -58.99 21.81
CA ALA A 180 -13.11 -59.13 23.17
C ALA A 180 -14.21 -59.04 24.25
N LEU A 181 -15.23 -58.22 24.03
CA LEU A 181 -16.36 -58.02 24.94
C LEU A 181 -17.50 -59.04 24.72
N GLY A 182 -17.31 -60.04 23.85
CA GLY A 182 -18.28 -61.10 23.60
C GLY A 182 -19.65 -60.59 23.13
N GLY A 183 -19.70 -59.43 22.47
CA GLY A 183 -20.95 -58.80 22.02
C GLY A 183 -21.75 -58.08 23.11
N SER A 184 -21.26 -57.97 24.35
CA SER A 184 -21.89 -57.18 25.43
C SER A 184 -21.91 -55.68 25.13
N TRP A 185 -21.08 -55.23 24.19
CA TRP A 185 -21.04 -53.88 23.67
C TRP A 185 -20.97 -53.98 22.14
N GLN A 186 -21.74 -53.14 21.47
CA GLN A 186 -21.70 -52.97 20.02
C GLN A 186 -21.46 -51.49 19.75
N ALA A 187 -20.57 -51.19 18.80
CA ALA A 187 -20.32 -49.82 18.41
C ALA A 187 -21.64 -49.20 17.87
N PRO A 188 -21.98 -47.94 18.25
CA PRO A 188 -23.12 -47.27 17.65
C PRO A 188 -22.97 -47.22 16.12
N THR A 189 -23.88 -47.87 15.40
CA THR A 189 -24.02 -47.67 13.95
C THR A 189 -24.53 -46.25 13.73
N VAL A 190 -23.61 -45.33 13.41
CA VAL A 190 -23.97 -43.99 12.93
C VAL A 190 -24.82 -44.18 11.66
N ILE A 191 -25.97 -43.51 11.61
CA ILE A 191 -27.08 -43.67 10.65
C ILE A 191 -26.62 -43.51 9.16
N HIS A 192 -25.39 -43.04 8.91
CA HIS A 192 -24.82 -42.85 7.57
C HIS A 192 -23.76 -43.86 7.11
N ARG A 193 -23.34 -44.85 7.92
CA ARG A 193 -22.41 -45.90 7.44
C ARG A 193 -23.18 -47.11 6.92
N VAL A 194 -23.34 -47.15 5.60
CA VAL A 194 -23.93 -48.27 4.85
C VAL A 194 -22.83 -49.30 4.54
N ALA A 195 -23.14 -50.55 4.87
CA ALA A 195 -22.43 -51.80 4.59
C ALA A 195 -21.30 -52.22 5.56
N PRO A 196 -21.26 -53.51 5.99
CA PRO A 196 -20.11 -54.08 6.68
C PRO A 196 -18.87 -53.99 5.77
N PRO A 197 -17.68 -53.71 6.33
CA PRO A 197 -16.45 -53.63 5.53
C PRO A 197 -16.22 -54.96 4.83
N ALA A 198 -15.78 -54.91 3.57
CA ALA A 198 -15.40 -56.11 2.83
C ALA A 198 -14.27 -56.85 3.56
N ASP A 199 -14.21 -58.17 3.45
CA ASP A 199 -13.22 -59.00 4.17
C ASP A 199 -11.77 -58.52 3.94
N ALA A 200 -11.44 -58.07 2.73
CA ALA A 200 -10.14 -57.49 2.40
C ALA A 200 -9.82 -56.17 3.13
N SER A 201 -10.84 -55.33 3.38
CA SER A 201 -10.70 -54.09 4.15
C SER A 201 -10.50 -54.37 5.64
N LEU A 202 -11.15 -55.42 6.15
CA LEU A 202 -10.96 -55.89 7.52
C LEU A 202 -9.55 -56.46 7.74
N GLU A 203 -9.05 -57.24 6.78
CA GLU A 203 -7.70 -57.81 6.81
C GLU A 203 -6.62 -56.71 6.73
N ALA A 204 -6.77 -55.75 5.81
CA ALA A 204 -5.90 -54.58 5.71
C ALA A 204 -5.91 -53.72 7.00
N GLY A 205 -7.09 -53.51 7.60
CA GLY A 205 -7.21 -52.82 8.89
C GLY A 205 -6.53 -53.58 10.04
N ALA A 206 -6.62 -54.91 10.05
CA ALA A 206 -5.95 -55.75 11.04
C ALA A 206 -4.42 -55.79 10.86
N GLU A 207 -3.92 -55.70 9.63
CA GLU A 207 -2.50 -55.52 9.32
C GLU A 207 -1.98 -54.18 9.83
N LEU A 208 -2.67 -53.09 9.51
CA LEU A 208 -2.34 -51.75 10.01
C LEU A 208 -2.34 -51.70 11.55
N LEU A 209 -3.32 -52.34 12.20
CA LEU A 209 -3.37 -52.39 13.66
C LEU A 209 -2.18 -53.14 14.26
N ARG A 210 -1.76 -54.25 13.65
CA ARG A 210 -0.56 -55.00 14.07
C ARG A 210 0.72 -54.17 13.91
N ALA A 211 0.84 -53.42 12.81
CA ALA A 211 1.95 -52.51 12.58
C ALA A 211 1.99 -51.41 13.66
N TYR A 212 0.84 -50.77 13.92
CA TYR A 212 0.69 -49.74 14.94
C TYR A 212 1.03 -50.26 16.35
N GLU A 213 0.60 -51.46 16.72
CA GLU A 213 0.94 -52.07 18.01
C GLU A 213 2.44 -52.41 18.12
N SER A 214 3.05 -52.89 17.03
CA SER A 214 4.48 -53.14 16.97
C SER A 214 5.29 -51.86 17.18
N GLU A 215 4.88 -50.77 16.55
CA GLU A 215 5.53 -49.47 16.66
C GLU A 215 5.37 -48.88 18.07
N ARG A 216 4.16 -48.97 18.64
CA ARG A 216 3.91 -48.58 20.04
C ARG A 216 4.76 -49.39 21.02
N ALA A 217 4.97 -50.68 20.77
CA ALA A 217 5.83 -51.53 21.58
C ALA A 217 7.31 -51.12 21.47
N LYS A 218 7.79 -50.75 20.27
CA LYS A 218 9.13 -50.19 20.07
C LYS A 218 9.30 -48.88 20.83
N HIS A 219 8.36 -47.95 20.72
CA HIS A 219 8.41 -46.67 21.45
C HIS A 219 8.35 -46.88 22.96
N ALA A 220 7.51 -47.80 23.45
CA ALA A 220 7.46 -48.17 24.86
C ALA A 220 8.80 -48.75 25.34
N SER A 221 9.47 -49.58 24.52
CA SER A 221 10.81 -50.10 24.84
C SER A 221 11.88 -49.01 24.85
N HIS A 222 11.79 -48.02 23.95
CA HIS A 222 12.72 -46.89 23.90
C HIS A 222 12.52 -45.92 25.08
N ARG A 223 11.30 -45.79 25.60
CA ARG A 223 11.02 -45.05 26.84
C ARG A 223 11.66 -45.73 28.05
N LEU A 224 11.42 -47.02 28.21
CA LEU A 224 12.01 -47.81 29.30
C LEU A 224 13.54 -47.82 29.25
N ALA A 225 14.15 -47.71 28.06
CA ALA A 225 15.60 -47.59 27.90
C ALA A 225 16.14 -46.18 28.18
N ARG A 226 15.32 -45.12 28.06
CA ARG A 226 15.70 -43.74 28.41
C ARG A 226 15.56 -43.46 29.91
N ASP A 227 14.60 -44.12 30.57
CA ASP A 227 14.38 -43.98 32.02
C ASP A 227 15.57 -44.50 32.87
N ASP A 228 16.51 -45.27 32.27
CA ASP A 228 17.76 -45.70 32.91
C ASP A 228 18.90 -44.65 32.83
N ASP A 229 18.79 -43.61 31.97
CA ASP A 229 19.82 -42.59 31.74
C ASP A 229 19.25 -41.15 31.98
N CYS A 230 19.19 -40.74 33.25
CA CYS A 230 19.12 -39.35 33.77
C CYS A 230 17.82 -38.49 33.62
N ASP A 231 17.29 -38.17 34.82
CA ASP A 231 16.77 -36.90 35.38
C ASP A 231 15.61 -36.12 34.72
N GLU A 232 14.71 -35.66 35.59
CA GLU A 232 13.39 -35.13 35.28
C GLU A 232 13.40 -33.85 34.44
N SER A 233 12.84 -33.93 33.23
CA SER A 233 12.42 -32.76 32.47
C SER A 233 11.30 -33.10 31.47
N PHE A 234 10.08 -32.77 31.90
CA PHE A 234 8.97 -32.22 31.10
C PHE A 234 8.15 -33.14 30.18
N ALA A 235 7.02 -33.58 30.74
CA ALA A 235 5.90 -34.26 30.10
C ALA A 235 5.06 -33.36 29.17
N SER A 236 5.65 -32.82 28.08
CA SER A 236 4.89 -32.05 27.09
C SER A 236 4.99 -32.57 25.64
N ASP A 237 5.74 -33.64 25.39
CA ASP A 237 5.90 -34.26 24.06
C ASP A 237 5.01 -35.49 23.83
N GLU A 238 4.05 -35.78 24.70
CA GLU A 238 3.23 -37.01 24.62
C GLU A 238 2.31 -37.09 23.40
N GLU A 239 1.89 -35.94 22.83
CA GLU A 239 1.07 -35.90 21.60
C GLU A 239 1.91 -35.80 20.33
N HIS A 240 3.08 -35.14 20.38
CA HIS A 240 3.96 -34.99 19.22
C HIS A 240 4.56 -36.35 18.84
N ASP A 241 4.94 -37.20 19.81
CA ASP A 241 5.48 -38.54 19.56
C ASP A 241 4.45 -39.53 18.95
N LEU A 242 3.15 -39.35 19.21
CA LEU A 242 2.08 -40.21 18.67
C LEU A 242 1.64 -39.79 17.25
N GLU A 243 1.66 -38.49 16.95
CA GLU A 243 1.44 -38.00 15.58
C GLU A 243 2.68 -38.22 14.70
N VAL A 244 3.89 -38.12 15.27
CA VAL A 244 5.14 -38.48 14.60
C VAL A 244 5.22 -39.99 14.41
N ALA A 245 4.71 -40.85 15.30
CA ALA A 245 4.64 -42.30 15.01
C ALA A 245 3.71 -42.64 13.81
N VAL A 246 2.69 -41.83 13.55
CA VAL A 246 1.81 -41.95 12.35
C VAL A 246 2.37 -41.17 11.14
N SER A 247 3.35 -40.29 11.37
CA SER A 247 3.96 -39.43 10.33
C SER A 247 5.45 -39.70 10.11
N ALA A 248 6.04 -40.72 10.74
CA ALA A 248 7.46 -41.00 10.65
C ALA A 248 7.73 -41.67 9.30
N PRO A 249 8.55 -41.04 8.42
CA PRO A 249 9.09 -41.71 7.26
C PRO A 249 10.18 -42.66 7.77
N GLY A 250 9.77 -43.85 8.21
CA GLY A 250 10.67 -44.69 9.02
C GLY A 250 10.27 -46.14 9.18
N THR A 251 9.41 -46.68 8.31
CA THR A 251 9.27 -48.13 8.15
C THR A 251 9.68 -48.53 6.74
N GLU A 252 10.98 -48.84 6.61
CA GLU A 252 11.59 -49.50 5.45
C GLU A 252 11.10 -50.96 5.34
N ALA A 253 9.79 -51.23 5.19
CA ALA A 253 9.32 -52.62 5.00
C ALA A 253 7.87 -52.79 4.49
N GLY A 254 7.27 -51.81 3.80
CA GLY A 254 5.92 -52.00 3.25
C GLY A 254 5.68 -51.16 2.00
N GLU A 255 4.98 -51.72 1.01
CA GLU A 255 4.64 -51.07 -0.27
C GLU A 255 3.91 -49.71 -0.11
N GLY A 256 3.38 -49.41 1.08
CA GLY A 256 2.78 -48.11 1.43
C GLY A 256 3.77 -46.95 1.66
N SER A 257 5.05 -47.22 1.94
CA SER A 257 6.05 -46.14 2.11
C SER A 257 6.47 -45.49 0.79
N GLY A 258 6.34 -46.22 -0.32
CA GLY A 258 6.67 -45.72 -1.65
C GLY A 258 5.76 -44.57 -2.09
N TRP A 259 4.45 -44.72 -1.86
CA TRP A 259 3.47 -43.69 -2.22
C TRP A 259 3.61 -42.42 -1.37
N ALA A 260 3.82 -42.58 -0.05
CA ALA A 260 4.03 -41.44 0.84
C ALA A 260 5.29 -40.66 0.44
N ASN A 261 6.38 -41.35 0.10
CA ASN A 261 7.60 -40.72 -0.38
C ASN A 261 7.39 -40.05 -1.75
N GLU A 262 6.61 -40.65 -2.66
CA GLU A 262 6.27 -40.07 -3.96
C GLU A 262 5.50 -38.75 -3.81
N MET A 263 4.51 -38.69 -2.91
CA MET A 263 3.76 -37.47 -2.68
C MET A 263 4.59 -36.38 -1.97
N HIS A 264 5.46 -36.74 -1.03
CA HIS A 264 6.41 -35.78 -0.45
C HIS A 264 7.38 -35.24 -1.52
N ALA A 265 7.92 -36.12 -2.39
CA ALA A 265 8.75 -35.71 -3.50
C ALA A 265 7.99 -34.78 -4.47
N ARG A 266 6.69 -34.99 -4.66
CA ARG A 266 5.84 -34.10 -5.45
C ARG A 266 5.70 -32.71 -4.84
N VAL A 267 5.59 -32.61 -3.51
CA VAL A 267 5.58 -31.33 -2.79
C VAL A 267 6.94 -30.63 -2.93
N GLU A 268 8.04 -31.34 -2.75
CA GLU A 268 9.40 -30.81 -2.94
C GLU A 268 9.62 -30.31 -4.37
N GLU A 269 9.18 -31.05 -5.39
CA GLU A 269 9.27 -30.64 -6.80
C GLU A 269 8.52 -29.32 -7.06
N VAL A 270 7.35 -29.14 -6.45
CA VAL A 270 6.58 -27.89 -6.55
C VAL A 270 7.33 -26.72 -5.91
N HIS A 271 7.97 -26.93 -4.75
CA HIS A 271 8.78 -25.91 -4.09
C HIS A 271 10.01 -25.55 -4.93
N ASP A 272 10.76 -26.54 -5.41
CA ASP A 272 11.92 -26.33 -6.27
C ASP A 272 11.53 -25.53 -7.52
N GLU A 273 10.42 -25.88 -8.17
CA GLU A 273 9.97 -25.14 -9.34
C GLU A 273 9.52 -23.71 -9.01
N ALA A 274 8.90 -23.49 -7.85
CA ALA A 274 8.52 -22.17 -7.39
C ALA A 274 9.74 -21.24 -7.19
N GLU A 275 10.87 -21.78 -6.71
CA GLU A 275 12.12 -21.01 -6.56
C GLU A 275 12.65 -20.50 -7.90
N TRP A 276 12.52 -21.28 -8.97
CA TRP A 276 13.04 -20.93 -10.30
C TRP A 276 12.03 -20.18 -11.19
N LEU A 277 10.78 -20.04 -10.76
CA LEU A 277 9.70 -19.44 -11.56
C LEU A 277 10.05 -18.06 -12.13
N PHE A 278 10.76 -17.25 -11.33
CA PHE A 278 11.17 -15.89 -11.65
C PHE A 278 12.68 -15.75 -11.96
N GLY A 279 13.39 -16.86 -12.21
CA GLY A 279 14.84 -16.84 -12.44
C GLY A 279 15.29 -16.05 -13.69
N ASP A 280 14.38 -15.77 -14.61
CA ASP A 280 14.57 -14.97 -15.83
C ASP A 280 14.13 -13.50 -15.68
N ALA A 281 13.56 -13.11 -14.53
CA ALA A 281 13.06 -11.76 -14.28
C ALA A 281 14.03 -10.93 -13.42
N SER A 282 14.02 -9.60 -13.64
CA SER A 282 14.83 -8.66 -12.84
C SER A 282 14.31 -8.61 -11.40
N PRO A 283 15.20 -8.59 -10.38
CA PRO A 283 14.79 -8.60 -8.98
C PRO A 283 13.94 -7.37 -8.61
N GLU A 284 14.02 -6.28 -9.37
CA GLU A 284 13.20 -5.08 -9.16
C GLU A 284 11.69 -5.32 -9.36
N PHE A 285 11.30 -6.34 -10.14
CA PHE A 285 9.90 -6.70 -10.40
C PHE A 285 9.42 -7.93 -9.60
N VAL A 286 10.34 -8.63 -8.93
CA VAL A 286 10.07 -9.90 -8.25
C VAL A 286 10.22 -9.78 -6.74
N GLU A 287 11.24 -9.07 -6.28
CA GLU A 287 11.46 -8.91 -4.85
C GLU A 287 10.43 -7.95 -4.27
N LEU A 288 9.55 -8.48 -3.42
CA LEU A 288 8.49 -7.72 -2.77
C LEU A 288 9.02 -6.45 -2.06
N LYS A 289 10.20 -6.54 -1.42
CA LYS A 289 10.88 -5.38 -0.82
C LYS A 289 11.17 -4.28 -1.84
N GLN A 290 11.70 -4.62 -3.01
CA GLN A 290 12.07 -3.64 -4.04
C GLN A 290 10.82 -3.01 -4.68
N VAL A 291 9.82 -3.83 -5.00
CA VAL A 291 8.54 -3.36 -5.53
C VAL A 291 7.89 -2.40 -4.54
N ARG A 292 7.80 -2.78 -3.25
CA ARG A 292 7.22 -1.93 -2.21
C ARG A 292 8.01 -0.64 -2.00
N ALA A 293 9.35 -0.71 -2.06
CA ALA A 293 10.23 0.45 -1.90
C ALA A 293 10.02 1.49 -3.01
N LYS A 294 9.85 1.08 -4.28
CA LYS A 294 9.53 2.01 -5.38
C LYS A 294 8.20 2.74 -5.15
N PHE A 295 7.15 2.01 -4.79
CA PHE A 295 5.85 2.65 -4.49
C PHE A 295 5.92 3.58 -3.26
N ALA A 296 6.70 3.22 -2.23
CA ALA A 296 6.93 4.08 -1.08
C ALA A 296 7.68 5.37 -1.46
N GLU A 297 8.71 5.26 -2.30
CA GLU A 297 9.48 6.40 -2.80
C GLU A 297 8.59 7.38 -3.56
N TRP A 298 7.80 6.87 -4.49
CA TRP A 298 6.85 7.67 -5.28
C TRP A 298 5.85 8.44 -4.43
N ARG A 299 5.30 7.79 -3.42
CA ARG A 299 4.41 8.43 -2.46
C ARG A 299 5.10 9.57 -1.71
N ARG A 300 6.37 9.41 -1.33
CA ARG A 300 7.16 10.45 -0.65
C ARG A 300 7.50 11.62 -1.57
N THR A 301 7.80 11.36 -2.84
CA THR A 301 8.21 12.40 -3.80
C THR A 301 7.03 13.16 -4.41
N HIS A 302 5.89 12.49 -4.64
CA HIS A 302 4.73 13.05 -5.34
C HIS A 302 3.40 12.66 -4.66
N PRO A 303 3.13 13.10 -3.42
CA PRO A 303 2.00 12.62 -2.63
C PRO A 303 0.61 12.92 -3.24
N SER A 304 0.41 14.10 -3.83
CA SER A 304 -0.87 14.47 -4.46
C SER A 304 -1.15 13.63 -5.69
N SER A 305 -0.21 13.59 -6.64
CA SER A 305 -0.35 12.81 -7.87
C SER A 305 -0.46 11.31 -7.60
N TYR A 306 0.20 10.81 -6.55
CA TYR A 306 0.11 9.42 -6.12
C TYR A 306 -1.30 9.05 -5.60
N ALA A 307 -1.91 9.96 -4.81
CA ALA A 307 -3.28 9.79 -4.33
C ALA A 307 -4.30 9.90 -5.48
N ASP A 308 -4.11 10.88 -6.38
CA ASP A 308 -5.00 11.10 -7.53
C ASP A 308 -4.96 9.94 -8.54
N ALA A 309 -3.84 9.20 -8.61
CA ALA A 309 -3.70 8.01 -9.43
C ALA A 309 -4.24 6.72 -8.78
N PHE A 310 -4.80 6.80 -7.57
CA PHE A 310 -5.39 5.67 -6.83
C PHE A 310 -4.45 4.47 -6.64
N ILE A 311 -3.13 4.71 -6.59
CA ILE A 311 -2.12 3.64 -6.56
C ILE A 311 -2.27 2.77 -5.29
N GLU A 312 -2.61 3.37 -4.15
CA GLU A 312 -2.84 2.64 -2.88
C GLU A 312 -3.93 1.57 -2.99
N LEU A 313 -4.97 1.83 -3.78
CA LEU A 313 -6.08 0.90 -3.98
C LEU A 313 -5.65 -0.33 -4.81
N CYS A 314 -4.67 -0.16 -5.70
CA CYS A 314 -4.17 -1.22 -6.57
C CYS A 314 -3.10 -2.09 -5.91
N LEU A 315 -2.41 -1.61 -4.86
CA LEU A 315 -1.32 -2.32 -4.20
C LEU A 315 -1.68 -3.75 -3.76
N PRO A 316 -2.82 -4.03 -3.08
CA PRO A 316 -3.15 -5.40 -2.69
C PRO A 316 -3.19 -6.36 -3.88
N THR A 317 -3.65 -5.88 -5.04
CA THR A 317 -3.75 -6.66 -6.27
C THR A 317 -2.40 -6.83 -6.94
N LEU A 318 -1.58 -5.78 -7.01
CA LEU A 318 -0.23 -5.82 -7.59
C LEU A 318 0.71 -6.77 -6.82
N LEU A 319 0.62 -6.78 -5.49
CA LEU A 319 1.46 -7.61 -4.64
C LEU A 319 0.96 -9.07 -4.54
N SER A 320 -0.28 -9.34 -5.00
CA SER A 320 -0.92 -10.66 -4.83
C SER A 320 -0.08 -11.82 -5.38
N PRO A 321 0.48 -11.77 -6.62
CA PRO A 321 1.25 -12.89 -7.18
C PRO A 321 2.54 -13.18 -6.39
N LEU A 322 3.22 -12.13 -5.93
CA LEU A 322 4.45 -12.27 -5.14
C LEU A 322 4.18 -12.88 -3.76
N VAL A 323 3.07 -12.50 -3.14
CA VAL A 323 2.66 -13.08 -1.85
C VAL A 323 2.16 -14.51 -2.03
N ARG A 324 1.41 -14.83 -3.10
CA ARG A 324 0.99 -16.19 -3.46
C ARG A 324 2.19 -17.14 -3.59
N LEU A 325 3.26 -16.70 -4.26
CA LEU A 325 4.51 -17.46 -4.36
C LEU A 325 5.09 -17.80 -2.98
N GLN A 326 5.15 -16.84 -2.07
CA GLN A 326 5.66 -17.08 -0.71
C GLN A 326 4.72 -17.97 0.09
N LEU A 327 3.40 -17.82 -0.10
CA LEU A 327 2.40 -18.65 0.57
C LEU A 327 2.49 -20.12 0.17
N LEU A 328 3.06 -20.49 -0.99
CA LEU A 328 3.31 -21.90 -1.34
C LEU A 328 4.03 -22.67 -0.21
N HIS A 329 4.92 -22.00 0.52
CA HIS A 329 5.70 -22.59 1.62
C HIS A 329 4.98 -22.57 2.97
N TRP A 330 3.79 -21.97 3.04
CA TRP A 330 3.02 -21.84 4.27
C TRP A 330 1.97 -22.94 4.40
N ASP A 331 2.13 -23.79 5.41
CA ASP A 331 1.10 -24.73 5.85
C ASP A 331 0.36 -24.17 7.10
N PRO A 332 -0.93 -23.81 6.99
CA PRO A 332 -1.71 -23.29 8.12
C PRO A 332 -1.87 -24.29 9.28
N LEU A 333 -1.71 -25.60 9.05
CA LEU A 333 -1.87 -26.62 10.09
C LEU A 333 -0.60 -26.84 10.91
N VAL A 334 0.56 -26.46 10.38
CA VAL A 334 1.86 -26.62 11.03
C VAL A 334 2.32 -25.30 11.66
N GLU A 335 2.32 -24.23 10.86
CA GLU A 335 2.86 -22.93 11.27
C GLU A 335 1.80 -22.06 11.95
N GLY A 336 0.56 -22.10 11.42
CA GLY A 336 -0.61 -21.38 11.97
C GLY A 336 -0.59 -19.86 11.75
N THR A 337 0.49 -19.20 12.14
CA THR A 337 0.64 -17.74 12.13
C THR A 337 1.16 -17.22 10.79
N ILE A 338 0.49 -16.21 10.24
CA ILE A 338 0.87 -15.55 8.96
C ILE A 338 1.87 -14.43 9.23
N SER A 339 1.79 -13.84 10.43
CA SER A 339 2.63 -12.71 10.86
C SER A 339 4.13 -13.03 10.87
N GLU A 340 4.49 -14.31 10.92
CA GLU A 340 5.86 -14.81 10.87
C GLU A 340 6.39 -15.01 9.43
N LEU A 341 5.54 -14.90 8.42
CA LEU A 341 5.98 -15.03 7.05
C LEU A 341 6.82 -13.83 6.62
N THR A 342 7.77 -14.08 5.73
CA THR A 342 8.69 -13.06 5.23
C THR A 342 7.92 -11.89 4.62
N TRP A 343 7.01 -12.11 3.67
CA TRP A 343 6.22 -11.02 3.08
C TRP A 343 5.53 -10.11 4.10
N TYR A 344 5.00 -10.68 5.20
CA TYR A 344 4.29 -9.91 6.22
C TYR A 344 5.26 -8.97 6.93
N ARG A 345 6.43 -9.47 7.35
CA ARG A 345 7.48 -8.64 7.95
C ARG A 345 8.00 -7.59 6.98
N GLN A 346 8.17 -7.93 5.70
CA GLN A 346 8.67 -7.02 4.67
C GLN A 346 7.74 -5.82 4.44
N LEU A 347 6.43 -6.05 4.43
CA LEU A 347 5.44 -4.97 4.33
C LEU A 347 5.37 -4.16 5.62
N LEU A 348 5.44 -4.80 6.79
CA LEU A 348 5.46 -4.10 8.06
C LEU A 348 6.69 -3.17 8.20
N GLU A 349 7.88 -3.63 7.79
CA GLU A 349 9.13 -2.84 7.74
C GLU A 349 8.99 -1.59 6.86
N ALA A 350 8.18 -1.62 5.80
CA ALA A 350 7.96 -0.47 4.94
C ALA A 350 7.18 0.66 5.63
N SER A 351 6.48 0.38 6.73
CA SER A 351 5.73 1.38 7.52
C SER A 351 6.51 1.98 8.68
N SER A 352 7.60 1.34 9.13
CA SER A 352 8.21 1.64 10.44
C SER A 352 8.89 3.01 10.52
N ALA A 353 8.98 3.75 9.41
CA ALA A 353 9.63 5.05 9.30
C ALA A 353 8.64 6.23 9.13
N GLU A 354 7.34 5.98 9.15
CA GLU A 354 6.31 6.98 8.79
C GLU A 354 5.32 7.28 9.94
N ASP A 355 4.51 8.33 9.78
CA ASP A 355 3.53 8.81 10.77
C ASP A 355 2.43 7.77 11.10
N ALA A 356 1.66 8.01 12.18
CA ALA A 356 0.60 7.10 12.64
C ALA A 356 -0.44 6.74 11.55
N GLU A 357 -0.77 7.67 10.66
CA GLU A 357 -1.69 7.41 9.55
C GLU A 357 -1.10 6.46 8.49
N ALA A 358 0.22 6.50 8.30
CA ALA A 358 0.92 5.59 7.41
C ALA A 358 0.99 4.17 7.97
N ALA A 359 1.20 4.05 9.29
CA ALA A 359 1.06 2.78 9.96
C ALA A 359 -0.35 2.20 9.74
N GLU A 360 -1.41 2.98 9.95
CA GLU A 360 -2.79 2.50 9.73
C GLU A 360 -3.03 2.08 8.27
N ARG A 361 -2.51 2.82 7.29
CA ARG A 361 -2.55 2.44 5.87
C ARG A 361 -1.86 1.11 5.59
N GLU A 362 -0.68 0.87 6.17
CA GLU A 362 0.02 -0.41 5.99
C GLU A 362 -0.72 -1.56 6.66
N HIS A 363 -1.28 -1.35 7.86
CA HIS A 363 -2.10 -2.36 8.54
C HIS A 363 -3.34 -2.72 7.70
N ARG A 364 -3.95 -1.75 7.01
CA ARG A 364 -5.04 -2.00 6.05
C ARG A 364 -4.58 -2.80 4.84
N LEU A 365 -3.42 -2.47 4.25
CA LEU A 365 -2.83 -3.23 3.14
C LEU A 365 -2.53 -4.68 3.55
N LEU A 366 -1.87 -4.87 4.69
CA LEU A 366 -1.59 -6.17 5.28
C LEU A 366 -2.88 -6.97 5.48
N ALA A 367 -3.91 -6.34 6.06
CA ALA A 367 -5.18 -6.99 6.29
C ALA A 367 -5.88 -7.39 4.98
N ALA A 368 -5.84 -6.54 3.95
CA ALA A 368 -6.43 -6.81 2.64
C ALA A 368 -5.74 -7.99 1.95
N VAL A 369 -4.41 -8.02 1.94
CA VAL A 369 -3.62 -9.10 1.35
C VAL A 369 -3.82 -10.41 2.13
N SER A 370 -3.76 -10.37 3.46
CA SER A 370 -4.00 -11.53 4.33
C SER A 370 -5.38 -12.13 4.09
N CYS A 371 -6.44 -11.32 4.08
CA CYS A 371 -7.79 -11.81 3.85
C CYS A 371 -7.96 -12.39 2.44
N LYS A 372 -7.42 -11.71 1.43
CA LYS A 372 -7.56 -12.14 0.02
C LYS A 372 -6.86 -13.47 -0.25
N LEU A 373 -5.70 -13.73 0.37
CA LEU A 373 -4.83 -14.84 -0.01
C LEU A 373 -4.80 -15.98 1.02
N ALA A 374 -4.89 -15.67 2.32
CA ALA A 374 -4.79 -16.69 3.37
C ALA A 374 -6.15 -17.30 3.74
N LEU A 375 -7.28 -16.56 3.64
CA LEU A 375 -8.61 -17.14 3.90
C LEU A 375 -8.93 -18.30 2.96
N PRO A 376 -8.68 -18.22 1.62
CA PRO A 376 -8.92 -19.36 0.74
C PRO A 376 -8.10 -20.61 1.12
N ARG A 377 -6.84 -20.42 1.53
CA ARG A 377 -5.97 -21.53 1.96
C ARG A 377 -6.42 -22.16 3.27
N LEU A 378 -6.82 -21.36 4.26
CA LEU A 378 -7.39 -21.89 5.49
C LEU A 378 -8.74 -22.59 5.26
N LYS A 379 -9.58 -22.06 4.36
CA LYS A 379 -10.83 -22.71 3.95
C LYS A 379 -10.54 -24.07 3.31
N HIS A 380 -9.56 -24.14 2.41
CA HIS A 380 -9.10 -25.40 1.81
C HIS A 380 -8.59 -26.37 2.88
N ALA A 381 -7.75 -25.89 3.80
CA ALA A 381 -7.21 -26.72 4.87
C ALA A 381 -8.31 -27.30 5.76
N ILE A 382 -9.28 -26.48 6.19
CA ILE A 382 -10.45 -26.95 6.96
C ILE A 382 -11.30 -27.94 6.16
N GLY A 383 -11.44 -27.76 4.86
CA GLY A 383 -12.22 -28.64 4.00
C GLY A 383 -11.59 -30.01 3.80
N HIS A 384 -10.27 -30.06 3.61
CA HIS A 384 -9.62 -31.23 3.02
C HIS A 384 -8.45 -31.82 3.83
N THR A 385 -7.69 -31.01 4.56
CA THR A 385 -6.42 -31.46 5.19
C THR A 385 -6.48 -31.51 6.72
N TRP A 386 -7.32 -30.69 7.36
CA TRP A 386 -7.40 -30.60 8.82
C TRP A 386 -7.95 -31.88 9.45
N HIS A 387 -7.26 -32.40 10.46
CA HIS A 387 -7.71 -33.51 11.29
C HIS A 387 -8.34 -33.02 12.60
N VAL A 388 -9.62 -33.33 12.81
CA VAL A 388 -10.41 -32.79 13.92
C VAL A 388 -9.93 -33.27 15.30
N HIS A 389 -9.35 -34.47 15.38
CA HIS A 389 -8.83 -35.00 16.65
C HIS A 389 -7.37 -34.64 16.90
N SER A 390 -6.71 -33.89 16.00
CA SER A 390 -5.34 -33.41 16.20
C SER A 390 -5.39 -32.12 17.01
N LEU A 391 -4.91 -32.17 18.26
CA LEU A 391 -4.86 -30.98 19.10
C LEU A 391 -3.81 -29.99 18.58
N VAL A 392 -2.70 -30.48 18.02
CA VAL A 392 -1.64 -29.65 17.43
C VAL A 392 -2.19 -28.87 16.24
N GLN A 393 -2.77 -29.54 15.25
CA GLN A 393 -3.33 -28.87 14.07
C GLN A 393 -4.47 -27.91 14.45
N THR A 394 -5.34 -28.33 15.39
CA THR A 394 -6.45 -27.48 15.84
C THR A 394 -5.94 -26.22 16.54
N ARG A 395 -4.88 -26.31 17.36
CA ARG A 395 -4.25 -25.14 17.97
C ARG A 395 -3.69 -24.18 16.92
N GLN A 396 -2.98 -24.68 15.91
CA GLN A 396 -2.42 -23.84 14.85
C GLN A 396 -3.51 -23.19 13.99
N LEU A 397 -4.55 -23.96 13.64
CA LEU A 397 -5.71 -23.45 12.93
C LEU A 397 -6.41 -22.33 13.71
N VAL A 398 -6.58 -22.48 15.03
CA VAL A 398 -7.18 -21.43 15.88
C VAL A 398 -6.34 -20.17 15.89
N LYS A 399 -5.00 -20.27 15.94
CA LYS A 399 -4.11 -19.10 15.84
C LYS A 399 -4.29 -18.39 14.48
N GLY A 400 -4.22 -19.12 13.37
CA GLY A 400 -4.38 -18.55 12.04
C GLY A 400 -5.75 -17.91 11.81
N CYS A 401 -6.82 -18.58 12.24
CA CYS A 401 -8.18 -18.00 12.22
C CYS A 401 -8.30 -16.76 13.11
N GLY A 402 -7.64 -16.73 14.28
CA GLY A 402 -7.60 -15.58 15.17
C GLY A 402 -6.89 -14.37 14.55
N GLU A 403 -5.76 -14.58 13.88
CA GLU A 403 -5.05 -13.54 13.15
C GLU A 403 -5.89 -12.97 12.00
N LEU A 404 -6.53 -13.83 11.21
CA LEU A 404 -7.39 -13.38 10.12
C LEU A 404 -8.68 -12.72 10.61
N PHE A 405 -9.24 -13.15 11.74
CA PHE A 405 -10.33 -12.42 12.38
C PHE A 405 -9.90 -10.99 12.76
N GLY A 406 -8.70 -10.83 13.29
CA GLY A 406 -8.09 -9.51 13.53
C GLY A 406 -7.96 -8.68 12.25
N ALA A 407 -7.46 -9.29 11.17
CA ALA A 407 -7.35 -8.64 9.86
C ALA A 407 -8.72 -8.20 9.30
N VAL A 408 -9.74 -9.06 9.36
CA VAL A 408 -11.11 -8.72 8.94
C VAL A 408 -11.66 -7.54 9.75
N GLN A 409 -11.42 -7.51 11.08
CA GLN A 409 -11.82 -6.36 11.90
C GLN A 409 -11.14 -5.07 11.48
N THR A 410 -9.84 -5.12 11.14
CA THR A 410 -9.11 -3.95 10.63
C THR A 410 -9.75 -3.43 9.34
N LEU A 411 -10.09 -4.32 8.39
CA LEU A 411 -10.79 -3.93 7.16
C LEU A 411 -12.19 -3.38 7.42
N GLN A 412 -12.93 -3.95 8.37
CA GLN A 412 -14.26 -3.45 8.75
C GLN A 412 -14.20 -2.05 9.36
N ARG A 413 -13.20 -1.76 10.20
CA ARG A 413 -12.99 -0.42 10.75
C ARG A 413 -12.67 0.59 9.66
N ALA A 414 -11.85 0.18 8.70
CA ALA A 414 -11.48 0.98 7.54
C ALA A 414 -12.67 1.27 6.60
N ALA A 415 -13.52 0.28 6.36
CA ALA A 415 -14.73 0.38 5.54
C ALA A 415 -15.75 1.42 6.05
N ILE A 416 -15.75 1.74 7.35
CA ILE A 416 -16.60 2.80 7.90
C ILE A 416 -16.19 4.18 7.35
N LEU A 417 -14.95 4.32 6.89
CA LEU A 417 -14.36 5.56 6.41
C LEU A 417 -14.41 5.71 4.88
N GLY A 418 -14.73 4.65 4.10
CA GLY A 418 -14.77 4.74 2.63
C GLY A 418 -15.55 3.60 1.91
N PRO A 419 -16.27 3.90 0.80
CA PRO A 419 -17.17 2.94 0.13
C PRO A 419 -16.46 1.80 -0.62
N ASP A 420 -15.27 2.02 -1.16
CA ASP A 420 -14.55 1.00 -1.94
C ASP A 420 -13.96 -0.11 -1.05
N GLU A 421 -13.54 0.24 0.17
CA GLU A 421 -13.04 -0.72 1.16
C GLU A 421 -14.17 -1.56 1.79
N ALA A 422 -15.42 -1.08 1.72
CA ALA A 422 -16.58 -1.76 2.26
C ALA A 422 -16.92 -3.06 1.51
N SER A 423 -16.69 -3.11 0.19
CA SER A 423 -16.92 -4.33 -0.60
C SER A 423 -15.93 -5.42 -0.21
N ALA A 424 -14.64 -5.09 -0.13
CA ALA A 424 -13.59 -6.03 0.26
C ALA A 424 -13.78 -6.52 1.70
N ALA A 425 -14.11 -5.62 2.63
CA ALA A 425 -14.38 -5.98 4.02
C ALA A 425 -15.60 -6.91 4.16
N SER A 426 -16.69 -6.64 3.42
CA SER A 426 -17.88 -7.49 3.43
C SER A 426 -17.60 -8.88 2.82
N ALA A 427 -16.83 -8.95 1.74
CA ALA A 427 -16.43 -10.21 1.14
C ALA A 427 -15.56 -11.05 2.09
N ALA A 428 -14.58 -10.42 2.75
CA ALA A 428 -13.71 -11.08 3.72
C ALA A 428 -14.48 -11.60 4.95
N ASP A 429 -15.42 -10.80 5.47
CA ASP A 429 -16.30 -11.18 6.57
C ASP A 429 -17.23 -12.35 6.18
N GLY A 430 -17.78 -12.34 4.97
CA GLY A 430 -18.52 -13.48 4.41
C GLY A 430 -17.69 -14.75 4.33
N ALA A 431 -16.49 -14.67 3.76
CA ALA A 431 -15.57 -15.79 3.63
C ALA A 431 -15.14 -16.37 5.00
N LEU A 432 -14.90 -15.51 5.99
CA LEU A 432 -14.58 -15.94 7.35
C LEU A 432 -15.76 -16.67 8.01
N ARG A 433 -16.99 -16.18 7.83
CA ARG A 433 -18.18 -16.88 8.36
C ARG A 433 -18.37 -18.26 7.73
N GLU A 434 -18.20 -18.36 6.40
CA GLU A 434 -18.25 -19.65 5.71
C GLU A 434 -17.21 -20.63 6.25
N LEU A 435 -15.98 -20.15 6.46
CA LEU A 435 -14.89 -20.94 7.02
C LEU A 435 -15.22 -21.45 8.42
N LEU A 436 -15.71 -20.58 9.31
CA LEU A 436 -16.09 -20.95 10.68
C LEU A 436 -17.29 -21.92 10.70
N MET A 437 -18.25 -21.75 9.79
CA MET A 437 -19.37 -22.68 9.61
C MET A 437 -18.88 -24.06 9.15
N ALA A 438 -17.95 -24.11 8.18
CA ALA A 438 -17.36 -25.36 7.72
C ALA A 438 -16.60 -26.08 8.84
N ALA A 439 -15.82 -25.33 9.64
CA ALA A 439 -15.14 -25.89 10.81
C ALA A 439 -16.14 -26.44 11.85
N GLY A 440 -17.21 -25.68 12.15
CA GLY A 440 -18.26 -26.10 13.07
C GLY A 440 -18.97 -27.38 12.62
N PHE A 441 -19.35 -27.48 11.36
CA PHE A 441 -19.98 -28.69 10.81
C PHE A 441 -19.09 -29.93 10.94
N ARG A 442 -17.78 -29.78 10.71
CA ARG A 442 -16.82 -30.88 10.86
C ARG A 442 -16.63 -31.29 12.33
N LEU A 443 -16.62 -30.32 13.25
CA LEU A 443 -16.55 -30.59 14.69
C LEU A 443 -17.80 -31.31 15.19
N ASP A 444 -18.99 -30.84 14.81
CA ASP A 444 -20.26 -31.47 15.17
C ASP A 444 -20.33 -32.93 14.66
N GLY A 445 -19.87 -33.16 13.43
CA GLY A 445 -19.74 -34.52 12.88
C GLY A 445 -18.79 -35.40 13.70
N ALA A 446 -17.61 -34.89 14.05
CA ALA A 446 -16.64 -35.62 14.85
C ALA A 446 -17.14 -35.92 16.28
N VAL A 447 -17.89 -34.99 16.90
CA VAL A 447 -18.53 -35.20 18.20
C VAL A 447 -19.57 -36.31 18.11
N GLN A 448 -20.43 -36.30 17.08
CA GLN A 448 -21.41 -37.37 16.85
C GLN A 448 -20.73 -38.73 16.64
N ASP A 449 -19.60 -38.77 15.93
CA ASP A 449 -18.82 -39.99 15.68
C ASP A 449 -18.09 -40.53 16.93
N THR A 450 -17.76 -39.65 17.88
CA THR A 450 -17.06 -39.97 19.15
C THR A 450 -17.99 -40.14 20.34
N CYS A 451 -19.30 -39.90 20.20
CA CYS A 451 -20.32 -40.27 21.18
C CYS A 451 -20.42 -41.80 21.35
N VAL A 452 -19.40 -42.39 21.96
CA VAL A 452 -19.53 -43.63 22.73
C VAL A 452 -20.44 -43.30 23.91
N PRO A 453 -21.52 -44.05 24.18
CA PRO A 453 -22.34 -43.80 25.36
C PRO A 453 -21.47 -43.88 26.62
N PRO A 454 -21.77 -43.09 27.66
CA PRO A 454 -20.98 -43.07 28.89
C PRO A 454 -20.87 -44.49 29.42
N CYS A 455 -19.62 -44.92 29.64
CA CYS A 455 -19.18 -46.05 30.46
C CYS A 455 -20.34 -46.83 31.08
N VAL A 456 -20.71 -47.95 30.45
CA VAL A 456 -21.60 -48.94 31.07
C VAL A 456 -20.96 -49.31 32.42
N PRO A 457 -21.62 -49.10 33.57
CA PRO A 457 -21.06 -49.49 34.84
C PRO A 457 -20.85 -51.01 34.83
N ALA A 458 -19.69 -51.45 35.30
CA ALA A 458 -19.35 -52.86 35.39
C ALA A 458 -20.48 -53.64 36.08
N PRO A 459 -20.88 -54.82 35.54
CA PRO A 459 -21.91 -55.63 36.17
C PRO A 459 -21.45 -56.04 37.58
N SER A 460 -22.33 -55.76 38.55
CA SER A 460 -22.17 -56.01 39.99
C SER A 460 -22.01 -57.48 40.36
#